data_AF-A0A8R7UZ20-F1
#
_entry.id   AF-A0A8R7UZ20-F1
#
_cell.length_a   1.000
_cell.length_b   1.000
_cell.length_c   1.000
_cell.angle_alpha   90.00
_cell.angle_beta   90.00
_cell.angle_gamma   90.00
#
_symmetry.space_group_name_H-M   'P 1'
#
loop_
_entity.id
_entity.type
_entity.pdbx_description
1 polymer ?
#
loop_
_entity_poly.entity_id
_entity_poly.type
_entity_poly.pdbx_seq_one_letter_code
_entity_poly.pdbx_strand_id
1 'polypeptide(L)'
;MATKAPSCSTRFRSPASAVWFLPAAVFILLLLLLGRPTMDPYAPATPPGPVSSRRADLYGRMTRDLDERGAAFLKGGETSQSLTLSDLFEVRDGAVVPRLKAVDPPVRANVLYLDPVFAAEIAKAVKEVFLPYFDKAIWFQNSSMYHFSMFHASHHLEPILATKDEIEAEVDAVKGVTEAVCPLKISLDRVVLTSTGVLLGLWQVESGTDPADIRSKLREALPRAPQKQLYDPVLLHTSFARILGPPKLPQQEDTSSFSHIKFFHDLIAQVNGKIRGFQAKVSELWYVEEYDVLALALNGKMRVRRLHLGCNEGQDN
;
A
#
# COMPACT_ATOMS: atom_id res chain seq x y z
N MET A 1 -46.43 -77.68 -1.65
CA MET A 1 -47.50 -78.02 -0.69
C MET A 1 -47.51 -76.96 0.39
N ALA A 2 -48.68 -76.35 0.62
CA ALA A 2 -49.11 -75.60 1.82
C ALA A 2 -48.35 -74.31 2.18
N THR A 3 -48.94 -73.17 2.53
CA THR A 3 -50.35 -72.77 2.75
C THR A 3 -50.40 -71.26 3.00
N LYS A 4 -51.42 -70.61 2.44
CA LYS A 4 -52.30 -69.54 2.98
C LYS A 4 -51.73 -68.35 3.81
N ALA A 5 -52.14 -67.16 3.35
CA ALA A 5 -52.29 -65.90 4.11
C ALA A 5 -53.32 -65.99 5.25
N PRO A 6 -53.37 -64.99 6.15
CA PRO A 6 -54.46 -63.98 6.12
C PRO A 6 -53.96 -62.59 6.60
N SER A 7 -54.69 -61.47 6.66
CA SER A 7 -55.96 -60.92 6.13
C SER A 7 -56.12 -59.52 6.78
N CYS A 8 -56.99 -58.70 6.19
CA CYS A 8 -57.65 -57.50 6.74
C CYS A 8 -56.82 -56.20 6.84
N SER A 9 -57.04 -55.21 5.96
CA SER A 9 -58.19 -54.28 5.86
C SER A 9 -58.14 -53.20 6.96
N THR A 10 -58.17 -51.89 6.69
CA THR A 10 -59.22 -51.16 5.99
C THR A 10 -58.82 -49.70 5.67
N ARG A 11 -59.19 -49.27 4.46
CA ARG A 11 -59.84 -48.01 4.03
C ARG A 11 -59.32 -46.61 4.45
N PHE A 12 -58.93 -45.88 3.39
CA PHE A 12 -59.39 -44.54 2.96
C PHE A 12 -59.22 -43.33 3.90
N ARG A 13 -58.48 -42.30 3.43
CA ARG A 13 -59.08 -41.10 2.80
C ARG A 13 -58.03 -40.18 2.16
N SER A 14 -58.52 -39.51 1.11
CA SER A 14 -57.94 -38.61 0.11
C SER A 14 -57.03 -37.45 0.58
N PRO A 15 -56.29 -36.83 -0.37
CA PRO A 15 -55.13 -35.99 -0.10
C PRO A 15 -55.55 -34.59 0.33
N ALA A 16 -54.97 -34.11 1.41
CA ALA A 16 -55.11 -32.73 1.82
C ALA A 16 -53.73 -32.12 1.99
N SER A 17 -53.57 -30.94 1.38
CA SER A 17 -52.66 -29.89 1.81
C SER A 17 -51.16 -30.22 1.77
N ALA A 18 -50.57 -30.15 0.56
CA ALA A 18 -49.18 -29.75 0.40
C ALA A 18 -49.04 -28.26 0.75
N VAL A 19 -49.13 -27.96 2.06
CA VAL A 19 -48.83 -26.63 2.58
C VAL A 19 -47.33 -26.53 2.69
N TRP A 20 -46.80 -25.60 1.90
CA TRP A 20 -45.45 -25.09 1.94
C TRP A 20 -45.07 -24.67 3.37
N PHE A 21 -44.32 -25.54 4.05
CA PHE A 21 -43.58 -25.19 5.26
C PHE A 21 -42.07 -25.28 4.98
N LEU A 22 -41.59 -24.39 4.12
CA LEU A 22 -40.18 -24.00 4.06
C LEU A 22 -39.91 -22.50 4.27
N PRO A 23 -40.44 -21.76 5.27
CA PRO A 23 -40.08 -20.33 5.39
C PRO A 23 -39.52 -19.88 6.74
N ALA A 24 -39.10 -20.76 7.66
CA ALA A 24 -38.45 -20.32 8.90
C ALA A 24 -36.93 -20.55 8.86
N ALA A 25 -36.48 -21.79 8.61
CA ALA A 25 -35.05 -22.10 8.60
C ALA A 25 -34.31 -21.41 7.44
N VAL A 26 -34.92 -21.34 6.25
CA VAL A 26 -34.35 -20.65 5.08
C VAL A 26 -34.31 -19.13 5.32
N PHE A 27 -35.33 -18.56 5.96
CA PHE A 27 -35.38 -17.14 6.28
C PHE A 27 -34.38 -16.75 7.38
N ILE A 28 -34.18 -17.62 8.38
CA ILE A 28 -33.13 -17.47 9.40
C ILE A 28 -31.75 -17.60 8.76
N LEU A 29 -31.54 -18.55 7.83
CA LEU A 29 -30.27 -18.68 7.11
C LEU A 29 -29.98 -17.44 6.25
N LEU A 30 -31.00 -16.90 5.57
CA LEU A 30 -30.90 -15.66 4.79
C LEU A 30 -30.63 -14.46 5.69
N LEU A 31 -31.28 -14.34 6.85
CA LEU A 31 -30.99 -13.29 7.84
C LEU A 31 -29.58 -13.42 8.44
N LEU A 32 -29.08 -14.63 8.64
CA LEU A 32 -27.69 -14.86 9.08
C LEU A 32 -26.67 -14.56 7.97
N LEU A 33 -27.03 -14.73 6.69
CA LEU A 33 -26.19 -14.38 5.54
C LEU A 33 -26.24 -12.89 5.19
N LEU A 34 -27.39 -12.23 5.40
CA LEU A 34 -27.59 -10.77 5.24
C LEU A 34 -27.12 -9.98 6.47
N GLY A 35 -27.07 -10.61 7.65
CA GLY A 35 -26.56 -10.06 8.90
C GLY A 35 -25.09 -10.41 9.16
N ARG A 36 -24.44 -11.16 8.27
CA ARG A 36 -22.98 -11.12 8.21
C ARG A 36 -22.61 -9.70 7.82
N PRO A 37 -21.90 -8.93 8.67
CA PRO A 37 -21.31 -7.71 8.17
C PRO A 37 -20.50 -8.12 6.94
N THR A 38 -20.74 -7.46 5.81
CA THR A 38 -19.70 -7.36 4.80
C THR A 38 -18.46 -6.95 5.57
N MET A 39 -17.52 -7.87 5.75
CA MET A 39 -16.21 -7.53 6.29
C MET A 39 -15.59 -6.61 5.26
N ASP A 40 -15.89 -5.33 5.38
CA ASP A 40 -15.05 -4.29 4.85
C ASP A 40 -13.72 -4.46 5.61
N PRO A 41 -12.61 -4.85 4.96
CA PRO A 41 -11.33 -5.04 5.64
C PRO A 41 -10.81 -3.77 6.33
N TYR A 42 -11.54 -2.65 6.16
CA TYR A 42 -11.19 -1.30 6.57
C TYR A 42 -12.21 -0.64 7.52
N ALA A 43 -13.27 -1.34 7.97
CA ALA A 43 -14.18 -0.78 8.98
C ALA A 43 -13.55 -0.85 10.40
N PRO A 44 -13.36 0.28 11.11
CA PRO A 44 -12.78 0.26 12.45
C PRO A 44 -13.82 -0.19 13.49
N ALA A 45 -13.54 -1.30 14.18
CA ALA A 45 -14.38 -1.85 15.25
C ALA A 45 -14.20 -1.16 16.62
N THR A 46 -13.52 -0.01 16.69
CA THR A 46 -13.14 0.65 17.96
C THR A 46 -12.93 2.14 17.70
N PRO A 47 -13.27 3.06 18.64
CA PRO A 47 -12.88 4.47 18.49
C PRO A 47 -11.37 4.56 18.20
N PRO A 48 -10.94 5.42 17.26
CA PRO A 48 -9.56 5.42 16.83
C PRO A 48 -8.66 5.81 18.01
N GLY A 49 -7.79 4.90 18.45
CA GLY A 49 -6.72 5.24 19.39
C GLY A 49 -5.77 6.29 18.80
N PRO A 50 -4.77 6.76 19.58
CA PRO A 50 -3.77 7.72 19.10
C PRO A 50 -3.19 7.32 17.74
N VAL A 51 -2.91 8.31 16.88
CA VAL A 51 -2.38 8.07 15.52
C VAL A 51 -1.12 7.21 15.56
N SER A 52 -0.25 7.44 16.53
CA SER A 52 0.96 6.65 16.78
C SER A 52 0.66 5.17 17.04
N SER A 53 -0.32 4.86 17.90
CA SER A 53 -0.74 3.49 18.18
C SER A 53 -1.31 2.80 16.93
N ARG A 54 -2.18 3.50 16.19
CA ARG A 54 -2.75 2.97 14.94
C ARG A 54 -1.67 2.69 13.90
N ARG A 55 -0.66 3.56 13.80
CA ARG A 55 0.49 3.39 12.91
C ARG A 55 1.34 2.19 13.35
N ALA A 56 1.60 2.04 14.64
CA ALA A 56 2.32 0.89 15.18
C ALA A 56 1.59 -0.43 14.87
N ASP A 57 0.28 -0.47 15.04
CA ASP A 57 -0.54 -1.65 14.70
C ASP A 57 -0.49 -1.97 13.20
N LEU A 58 -0.58 -0.94 12.35
CA LEU A 58 -0.44 -1.07 10.90
C LEU A 58 0.93 -1.65 10.53
N TYR A 59 2.01 -1.13 11.11
CA TYR A 59 3.37 -1.60 10.83
C TYR A 59 3.58 -3.03 11.35
N GLY A 60 2.96 -3.39 12.47
CA GLY A 60 2.90 -4.77 12.95
C GLY A 60 2.24 -5.71 11.94
N ARG A 61 1.12 -5.31 11.34
CA ARG A 61 0.47 -6.09 10.27
C ARG A 61 1.35 -6.19 9.03
N MET A 62 1.96 -5.09 8.59
CA MET A 62 2.85 -5.09 7.43
C MET A 62 4.10 -5.96 7.63
N THR A 63 4.60 -6.05 8.87
CA THR A 63 5.72 -6.95 9.21
C THR A 63 5.36 -8.42 8.98
N ARG A 64 4.11 -8.81 9.28
CA ARG A 64 3.62 -10.18 9.12
C ARG A 64 3.08 -10.50 7.73
N ASP A 65 2.97 -9.51 6.83
CA ASP A 65 2.39 -9.70 5.50
C ASP A 65 3.09 -10.81 4.71
N LEU A 66 4.42 -10.90 4.81
CA LEU A 66 5.19 -11.94 4.15
C LEU A 66 4.94 -13.34 4.77
N ASP A 67 4.75 -13.43 6.08
CA ASP A 67 4.45 -14.70 6.76
C ASP A 67 3.04 -15.19 6.44
N GLU A 68 2.08 -14.26 6.41
CA GLU A 68 0.66 -14.56 6.21
C GLU A 68 0.32 -14.86 4.75
N ARG A 69 1.00 -14.21 3.80
CA ARG A 69 0.67 -14.29 2.35
C ARG A 69 1.77 -14.90 1.49
N GLY A 70 2.97 -15.08 2.03
CA GLY A 70 4.13 -15.57 1.30
C GLY A 70 4.65 -14.58 0.24
N ALA A 71 5.69 -15.01 -0.49
CA ALA A 71 6.31 -14.24 -1.55
C ALA A 71 5.52 -14.32 -2.88
N ALA A 72 4.30 -13.79 -2.90
CA ALA A 72 3.42 -13.83 -4.08
C ALA A 72 4.04 -13.18 -5.34
N PHE A 73 4.92 -12.19 -5.15
CA PHE A 73 5.69 -11.56 -6.23
C PHE A 73 6.53 -12.53 -7.06
N LEU A 74 6.97 -13.66 -6.50
CA LEU A 74 7.71 -14.69 -7.24
C LEU A 74 6.85 -15.45 -8.26
N LYS A 75 5.52 -15.31 -8.18
CA LYS A 75 4.55 -15.95 -9.07
C LYS A 75 3.91 -14.95 -10.06
N GLY A 76 4.52 -13.78 -10.25
CA GLY A 76 4.00 -12.72 -11.12
C GLY A 76 2.89 -11.87 -10.49
N GLY A 77 2.88 -11.74 -9.16
CA GLY A 77 1.81 -11.12 -8.38
C GLY A 77 1.40 -9.70 -8.75
N GLU A 78 0.28 -9.25 -8.19
CA GLU A 78 -0.27 -7.90 -8.36
C GLU A 78 0.47 -6.86 -7.50
N THR A 79 0.38 -5.59 -7.88
CA THR A 79 0.81 -4.45 -7.07
C THR A 79 -0.33 -3.90 -6.22
N SER A 80 0.00 -3.08 -5.22
CA SER A 80 -0.98 -2.43 -4.33
C SER A 80 -1.92 -1.43 -5.01
N GLN A 81 -1.74 -1.17 -6.31
CA GLN A 81 -2.50 -0.19 -7.09
C GLN A 81 -3.26 -0.82 -8.27
N SER A 82 -3.57 -2.12 -8.19
CA SER A 82 -4.30 -2.87 -9.23
C SER A 82 -3.59 -2.95 -10.58
N LEU A 83 -2.26 -2.80 -10.58
CA LEU A 83 -1.39 -3.04 -11.75
C LEU A 83 -0.60 -4.33 -11.54
N THR A 84 -0.36 -5.10 -12.59
CA THR A 84 0.51 -6.29 -12.49
C THR A 84 1.99 -5.91 -12.54
N LEU A 85 2.89 -6.77 -12.06
CA LEU A 85 4.33 -6.53 -12.24
C LEU A 85 4.72 -6.43 -13.73
N SER A 86 4.06 -7.20 -14.60
CA SER A 86 4.24 -7.13 -16.05
C SER A 86 3.76 -5.82 -16.68
N ASP A 87 2.83 -5.11 -16.04
CA ASP A 87 2.41 -3.78 -16.51
C ASP A 87 3.48 -2.72 -16.28
N LEU A 88 4.30 -2.90 -15.25
CA LEU A 88 5.25 -1.91 -14.76
C LEU A 88 6.68 -2.19 -15.20
N PHE A 89 7.02 -3.44 -15.51
CA PHE A 89 8.39 -3.87 -15.76
C PHE A 89 8.52 -4.80 -16.96
N GLU A 90 9.69 -4.77 -17.59
CA GLU A 90 10.13 -5.72 -18.59
C GLU A 90 11.58 -6.16 -18.33
N VAL A 91 11.97 -7.28 -18.93
CA VAL A 91 13.35 -7.74 -18.91
C VAL A 91 14.01 -7.32 -20.22
N ARG A 92 15.05 -6.49 -20.11
CA ARG A 92 15.91 -6.07 -21.23
C ARG A 92 17.35 -6.38 -20.89
N ASP A 93 18.05 -7.09 -21.78
CA ASP A 93 19.44 -7.55 -21.56
C ASP A 93 19.63 -8.34 -20.25
N GLY A 94 18.58 -9.09 -19.90
CA GLY A 94 18.50 -9.88 -18.68
C GLY A 94 18.26 -9.07 -17.40
N ALA A 95 18.18 -7.74 -17.47
CA ALA A 95 17.91 -6.85 -16.33
C ALA A 95 16.48 -6.32 -16.36
N VAL A 96 15.88 -6.18 -15.18
CA VAL A 96 14.54 -5.59 -15.07
C VAL A 96 14.62 -4.07 -15.23
N VAL A 97 13.81 -3.55 -16.15
CA VAL A 97 13.68 -2.12 -16.46
C VAL A 97 12.20 -1.71 -16.42
N PRO A 98 11.88 -0.46 -16.06
CA PRO A 98 10.50 0.02 -16.03
C PRO A 98 9.90 0.12 -17.44
N ARG A 99 8.63 -0.27 -17.58
CA ARG A 99 7.78 0.02 -18.74
C ARG A 99 7.03 1.33 -18.49
N LEU A 100 7.55 2.43 -19.02
CA LEU A 100 6.89 3.72 -18.93
C LEU A 100 5.68 3.76 -19.87
N LYS A 101 4.51 4.04 -19.29
CA LYS A 101 3.24 4.18 -20.01
C LYS A 101 2.72 5.59 -19.78
N ALA A 102 2.57 6.37 -20.84
CA ALA A 102 1.99 7.71 -20.76
C ALA A 102 0.54 7.63 -20.22
N VAL A 103 0.15 8.64 -19.44
CA VAL A 103 -1.20 8.78 -18.90
C VAL A 103 -1.73 10.19 -19.19
N ASP A 104 -2.97 10.24 -19.66
CA ASP A 104 -3.70 11.48 -19.98
C ASP A 104 -5.16 11.34 -19.51
N PRO A 105 -5.64 12.15 -18.56
CA PRO A 105 -4.93 13.22 -17.87
C PRO A 105 -3.79 12.73 -16.96
N PRO A 106 -2.79 13.60 -16.66
CA PRO A 106 -1.74 13.26 -15.71
C PRO A 106 -2.29 12.94 -14.32
N VAL A 107 -1.62 12.02 -13.64
CA VAL A 107 -1.81 11.80 -12.20
C VAL A 107 -1.21 12.98 -11.46
N ARG A 108 -1.94 13.52 -10.47
CA ARG A 108 -1.50 14.68 -9.68
C ARG A 108 -1.40 14.28 -8.22
N ALA A 109 -0.17 14.23 -7.72
CA ALA A 109 0.15 13.72 -6.40
C ALA A 109 0.88 14.76 -5.55
N ASN A 110 0.57 14.76 -4.26
CA ASN A 110 1.26 15.49 -3.21
C ASN A 110 2.08 14.49 -2.44
N VAL A 111 3.38 14.74 -2.32
CA VAL A 111 4.31 13.83 -1.65
C VAL A 111 5.23 14.60 -0.73
N LEU A 112 5.57 14.05 0.43
CA LEU A 112 6.71 14.57 1.19
C LEU A 112 7.99 14.09 0.53
N TYR A 113 8.99 14.96 0.41
CA TYR A 113 10.27 14.64 -0.22
C TYR A 113 11.33 14.30 0.82
N LEU A 114 12.05 13.19 0.61
CA LEU A 114 13.20 12.83 1.42
C LEU A 114 14.47 13.34 0.73
N ASP A 115 15.16 14.28 1.38
CA ASP A 115 16.37 14.89 0.82
C ASP A 115 17.45 13.83 0.48
N PRO A 116 18.16 13.97 -0.67
CA PRO A 116 19.18 13.01 -1.09
C PRO A 116 20.27 12.76 -0.06
N VAL A 117 20.58 13.72 0.81
CA VAL A 117 21.56 13.54 1.90
C VAL A 117 21.16 12.41 2.84
N PHE A 118 19.86 12.24 3.10
CA PHE A 118 19.33 11.16 3.91
C PHE A 118 19.09 9.90 3.07
N ALA A 119 18.55 10.07 1.85
CA ALA A 119 18.19 8.96 0.98
C ALA A 119 19.41 8.14 0.50
N ALA A 120 20.57 8.78 0.32
CA ALA A 120 21.79 8.11 -0.16
C ALA A 120 22.28 7.02 0.80
N GLU A 121 22.29 7.30 2.12
CA GLU A 121 22.73 6.33 3.14
C GLU A 121 21.81 5.09 3.18
N ILE A 122 20.50 5.32 3.07
CA ILE A 122 19.50 4.25 3.03
C ILE A 122 19.66 3.41 1.76
N ALA A 123 19.77 4.06 0.60
CA ALA A 123 19.93 3.38 -0.67
C ALA A 123 21.21 2.54 -0.70
N LYS A 124 22.30 3.04 -0.10
CA LYS A 124 23.54 2.29 0.06
C LYS A 124 23.34 1.03 0.91
N ALA A 125 22.77 1.17 2.11
CA ALA A 125 22.54 0.03 3.01
C ALA A 125 21.63 -1.05 2.37
N VAL A 126 20.57 -0.63 1.68
CA VAL A 126 19.66 -1.54 0.97
C VAL A 126 20.37 -2.26 -0.18
N LYS A 127 21.16 -1.54 -1.00
CA LYS A 127 21.92 -2.15 -2.09
C LYS A 127 22.97 -3.12 -1.60
N GLU A 128 23.72 -2.79 -0.54
CA GLU A 128 24.73 -3.68 0.04
C GLU A 128 24.16 -5.04 0.44
N VAL A 129 22.93 -5.07 0.98
CA VAL A 129 22.31 -6.32 1.44
C VAL A 129 21.62 -7.08 0.31
N PHE A 130 20.89 -6.40 -0.58
CA PHE A 130 20.04 -7.08 -1.57
C PHE A 130 20.72 -7.32 -2.92
N LEU A 131 21.60 -6.43 -3.38
CA LEU A 131 22.21 -6.53 -4.71
C LEU A 131 22.95 -7.86 -4.96
N PRO A 132 23.71 -8.44 -4.00
CA PRO A 132 24.42 -9.70 -4.23
C PRO A 132 23.51 -10.88 -4.62
N TYR A 133 22.25 -10.87 -4.19
CA TYR A 133 21.32 -11.97 -4.38
C TYR A 133 20.31 -11.73 -5.50
N PHE A 134 19.99 -10.47 -5.78
CA PHE A 134 18.94 -10.11 -6.74
C PHE A 134 19.46 -9.31 -7.93
N ASP A 135 20.76 -9.35 -8.21
CA ASP A 135 21.32 -8.72 -9.40
C ASP A 135 20.48 -9.07 -10.63
N LYS A 136 20.05 -8.02 -11.35
CA LYS A 136 19.10 -8.03 -12.47
C LYS A 136 17.63 -8.38 -12.19
N ALA A 137 17.29 -8.89 -11.00
CA ALA A 137 15.94 -9.27 -10.57
C ALA A 137 15.32 -8.30 -9.54
N ILE A 138 15.94 -7.13 -9.34
CA ILE A 138 15.49 -6.09 -8.42
C ILE A 138 15.52 -4.72 -9.09
N TRP A 139 14.48 -3.93 -8.87
CA TRP A 139 14.44 -2.51 -9.19
C TRP A 139 14.73 -1.71 -7.93
N PHE A 140 15.86 -1.00 -7.88
CA PHE A 140 16.12 -0.04 -6.81
C PHE A 140 15.48 1.29 -7.17
N GLN A 141 14.65 1.82 -6.26
CA GLN A 141 14.08 3.15 -6.41
C GLN A 141 15.21 4.18 -6.50
N ASN A 142 15.05 5.19 -7.37
CA ASN A 142 15.99 6.28 -7.48
C ASN A 142 15.99 7.08 -6.16
N SER A 143 17.14 7.11 -5.47
CA SER A 143 17.28 7.78 -4.18
C SER A 143 17.05 9.29 -4.25
N SER A 144 17.25 9.91 -5.43
CA SER A 144 16.94 11.33 -5.63
C SER A 144 15.43 11.61 -5.66
N MET A 145 14.60 10.56 -5.64
CA MET A 145 13.14 10.61 -5.75
C MET A 145 12.46 9.88 -4.58
N TYR A 146 13.19 9.61 -3.49
CA TYR A 146 12.58 9.03 -2.30
C TYR A 146 11.54 9.99 -1.74
N HIS A 147 10.35 9.47 -1.51
CA HIS A 147 9.20 10.26 -1.14
C HIS A 147 8.24 9.44 -0.29
N PHE A 148 7.26 10.14 0.27
CA PHE A 148 6.16 9.57 1.01
C PHE A 148 4.85 10.06 0.39
N SER A 149 4.01 9.15 -0.09
CA SER A 149 2.73 9.53 -0.69
C SER A 149 1.82 10.17 0.34
N MET A 150 1.48 11.44 0.14
CA MET A 150 0.58 12.17 1.05
C MET A 150 -0.83 12.18 0.53
N PHE A 151 -1.08 12.69 -0.68
CA PHE A 151 -2.44 12.90 -1.17
C PHE A 151 -2.53 13.02 -2.69
N HIS A 152 -3.45 12.31 -3.32
CA HIS A 152 -3.67 12.40 -4.77
C HIS A 152 -4.82 13.36 -5.07
N ALA A 153 -4.54 14.40 -5.85
CA ALA A 153 -5.55 15.25 -6.48
C ALA A 153 -6.20 14.58 -7.70
N SER A 154 -5.52 13.59 -8.29
CA SER A 154 -6.05 12.63 -9.25
C SER A 154 -5.23 11.34 -9.19
N HIS A 155 -5.80 10.19 -9.59
CA HIS A 155 -5.05 8.94 -9.75
C HIS A 155 -5.63 8.10 -10.90
N HIS A 156 -4.88 7.10 -11.38
CA HIS A 156 -5.26 6.31 -12.57
C HIS A 156 -6.60 5.56 -12.46
N LEU A 157 -7.08 5.25 -11.25
CA LEU A 157 -8.41 4.64 -11.05
C LEU A 157 -9.58 5.63 -11.10
N GLU A 158 -9.31 6.92 -10.90
CA GLU A 158 -10.29 8.01 -10.88
C GLU A 158 -9.60 9.24 -11.49
N PRO A 159 -9.42 9.23 -12.82
CA PRO A 159 -8.76 10.33 -13.52
C PRO A 159 -9.61 11.58 -13.44
N ILE A 160 -9.01 12.69 -13.01
CA ILE A 160 -9.67 13.99 -12.88
C ILE A 160 -9.03 14.95 -13.87
N LEU A 161 -9.80 15.32 -14.89
CA LEU A 161 -9.39 16.35 -15.85
C LEU A 161 -9.23 17.70 -15.12
N ALA A 162 -8.14 18.39 -15.40
CA ALA A 162 -7.91 19.74 -14.92
C ALA A 162 -7.22 20.56 -16.00
N THR A 163 -7.71 21.77 -16.21
CA THR A 163 -7.08 22.81 -17.03
C THR A 163 -5.80 23.32 -16.35
N LYS A 164 -4.98 24.06 -17.09
CA LYS A 164 -3.77 24.67 -16.53
C LYS A 164 -4.08 25.59 -15.35
N ASP A 165 -5.12 26.41 -15.46
CA ASP A 165 -5.51 27.36 -14.42
C ASP A 165 -6.01 26.62 -13.16
N GLU A 166 -6.74 25.53 -13.33
CA GLU A 166 -7.16 24.69 -12.21
C GLU A 166 -5.97 23.99 -11.53
N ILE A 167 -4.96 23.55 -12.29
CA ILE A 167 -3.74 22.98 -11.73
C ILE A 167 -2.96 24.04 -10.94
N GLU A 168 -2.81 25.26 -11.47
CA GLU A 168 -2.14 26.33 -10.72
C GLU A 168 -2.94 26.71 -9.45
N ALA A 169 -4.27 26.71 -9.50
CA ALA A 169 -5.11 26.90 -8.31
C ALA A 169 -4.96 25.76 -7.28
N GLU A 170 -4.86 24.49 -7.73
CA GLU A 170 -4.55 23.35 -6.86
C GLU A 170 -3.18 23.53 -6.18
N VAL A 171 -2.18 24.02 -6.91
CA VAL A 171 -0.83 24.28 -6.39
C VAL A 171 -0.83 25.40 -5.36
N ASP A 172 -1.53 26.51 -5.63
CA ASP A 172 -1.64 27.63 -4.69
C ASP A 172 -2.37 27.20 -3.40
N ALA A 173 -3.40 26.37 -3.50
CA ALA A 173 -4.08 25.80 -2.34
C ALA A 173 -3.14 24.92 -1.51
N VAL A 174 -2.34 24.06 -2.17
CA VAL A 174 -1.35 23.22 -1.49
C VAL A 174 -0.23 24.06 -0.87
N LYS A 175 0.19 25.15 -1.52
CA LYS A 175 1.15 26.10 -0.94
C LYS A 175 0.62 26.68 0.37
N GLY A 176 -0.64 27.11 0.42
CA GLY A 176 -1.29 27.56 1.66
C GLY A 176 -1.29 26.49 2.77
N VAL A 177 -1.43 25.20 2.41
CA VAL A 177 -1.27 24.10 3.38
C VAL A 177 0.17 24.00 3.88
N THR A 178 1.17 24.10 3.00
CA THR A 178 2.58 23.96 3.39
C THR A 178 3.08 25.07 4.32
N GLU A 179 2.51 26.28 4.20
CA GLU A 179 2.75 27.42 5.09
C GLU A 179 2.11 27.23 6.50
N ALA A 180 1.29 26.20 6.69
CA ALA A 180 0.68 25.85 7.97
C ALA A 180 1.19 24.51 8.53
N VAL A 181 2.15 23.87 7.86
CA VAL A 181 2.70 22.56 8.21
C VAL A 181 4.15 22.72 8.65
N CYS A 182 4.47 22.19 9.82
CA CYS A 182 5.82 22.21 10.35
C CYS A 182 6.70 21.14 9.68
N PRO A 183 7.98 21.43 9.38
CA PRO A 183 8.95 20.41 8.98
C PRO A 183 8.98 19.24 9.95
N LEU A 184 9.08 18.01 9.42
CA LEU A 184 9.04 16.81 10.23
C LEU A 184 10.46 16.36 10.59
N LYS A 185 10.63 15.92 11.84
CA LYS A 185 11.72 15.03 12.22
C LYS A 185 11.15 13.62 12.30
N ILE A 186 11.74 12.70 11.55
CA ILE A 186 11.27 11.32 11.46
C ILE A 186 12.37 10.34 11.78
N SER A 187 11.99 9.13 12.22
CA SER A 187 12.91 8.02 12.44
C SER A 187 12.43 6.78 11.71
N LEU A 188 13.35 6.02 11.12
CA LEU A 188 13.04 4.76 10.45
C LEU A 188 12.75 3.68 11.52
N ASP A 189 11.49 3.30 11.72
CA ASP A 189 11.12 2.26 12.69
C ASP A 189 11.60 0.88 12.24
N ARG A 190 11.32 0.54 10.99
CA ARG A 190 11.72 -0.73 10.39
C ARG A 190 11.65 -0.73 8.87
N VAL A 191 12.39 -1.64 8.27
CA VAL A 191 12.23 -2.07 6.88
C VAL A 191 11.41 -3.35 6.85
N VAL A 192 10.46 -3.45 5.92
CA VAL A 192 9.66 -4.65 5.65
C VAL A 192 9.69 -5.00 4.17
N LEU A 193 9.51 -6.28 3.85
CA LEU A 193 9.23 -6.75 2.49
C LEU A 193 7.77 -7.16 2.42
N THR A 194 7.02 -6.58 1.50
CA THR A 194 5.63 -6.99 1.26
C THR A 194 5.57 -8.29 0.46
N SER A 195 4.46 -9.00 0.57
CA SER A 195 4.07 -10.14 -0.27
C SER A 195 4.02 -9.82 -1.77
N THR A 196 3.94 -8.54 -2.12
CA THR A 196 3.99 -8.00 -3.49
C THR A 196 5.41 -7.58 -3.93
N GLY A 197 6.42 -7.87 -3.11
CA GLY A 197 7.83 -7.72 -3.44
C GLY A 197 8.38 -6.32 -3.22
N VAL A 198 7.66 -5.44 -2.51
CA VAL A 198 8.13 -4.07 -2.24
C VAL A 198 8.89 -4.02 -0.94
N LEU A 199 10.13 -3.53 -0.99
CA LEU A 199 10.91 -3.23 0.19
C LEU A 199 10.58 -1.80 0.65
N LEU A 200 9.94 -1.70 1.81
CA LEU A 200 9.41 -0.45 2.36
C LEU A 200 10.17 -0.06 3.63
N GLY A 201 10.59 1.19 3.72
CA GLY A 201 10.93 1.80 5.00
C GLY A 201 9.67 2.37 5.65
N LEU A 202 9.39 1.97 6.89
CA LEU A 202 8.26 2.43 7.69
C LEU A 202 8.77 3.40 8.76
N TRP A 203 8.18 4.59 8.83
CA TRP A 203 8.72 5.71 9.59
C TRP A 203 7.81 6.15 10.72
N GLN A 204 8.40 6.60 11.82
CA GLN A 204 7.72 7.33 12.89
C GLN A 204 8.00 8.82 12.79
N VAL A 205 7.08 9.60 13.35
CA VAL A 205 7.21 11.05 13.48
C VAL A 205 7.65 11.34 14.90
N GLU A 206 8.80 11.98 15.03
CA GLU A 206 9.38 12.41 16.32
C GLU A 206 8.90 13.82 16.69
N SER A 207 8.80 14.70 15.69
CA SER A 207 8.28 16.06 15.84
C SER A 207 7.83 16.65 14.49
N GLY A 208 7.08 17.74 14.53
CA GLY A 208 6.47 18.38 13.36
C GLY A 208 5.00 17.97 13.19
N THR A 209 4.39 18.34 12.07
CA THR A 209 2.98 18.00 11.79
C THR A 209 2.86 16.55 11.33
N ASP A 210 1.95 15.78 11.93
CA ASP A 210 1.79 14.37 11.57
C ASP A 210 1.22 14.20 10.14
N PRO A 211 1.64 13.20 9.36
CA PRO A 211 1.10 12.90 8.04
C PRO A 211 -0.43 12.76 7.99
N ALA A 212 -1.07 12.28 9.05
CA ALA A 212 -2.53 12.21 9.12
C ALA A 212 -3.17 13.61 9.06
N ASP A 213 -2.57 14.58 9.76
CA ASP A 213 -3.06 15.97 9.79
C ASP A 213 -2.74 16.69 8.47
N ILE A 214 -1.55 16.46 7.89
CA ILE A 214 -1.19 16.97 6.56
C ILE A 214 -2.22 16.49 5.53
N ARG A 215 -2.57 15.19 5.56
CA ARG A 215 -3.60 14.60 4.68
C ARG A 215 -4.97 15.23 4.87
N SER A 216 -5.38 15.51 6.11
CA SER A 216 -6.64 16.19 6.39
C SER A 216 -6.67 17.59 5.78
N LYS A 217 -5.60 18.38 6.00
CA LYS A 217 -5.47 19.73 5.42
C LYS A 217 -5.46 19.70 3.89
N LEU A 218 -4.77 18.74 3.27
CA LEU A 218 -4.78 18.57 1.81
C LEU A 218 -6.17 18.18 1.28
N ARG A 219 -6.91 17.34 1.99
CA ARG A 219 -8.29 16.97 1.63
C ARG A 219 -9.21 18.18 1.62
N GLU A 220 -9.10 19.04 2.64
CA GLU A 220 -9.89 20.28 2.74
C GLU A 220 -9.52 21.27 1.62
N ALA A 221 -8.24 21.39 1.32
CA ALA A 221 -7.73 22.29 0.29
C ALA A 221 -8.02 21.83 -1.16
N LEU A 222 -8.21 20.53 -1.38
CA LEU A 222 -8.38 19.92 -2.71
C LEU A 222 -9.73 19.19 -2.81
N PRO A 223 -10.86 19.91 -2.85
CA PRO A 223 -12.19 19.32 -2.73
C PRO A 223 -12.59 18.44 -3.92
N ARG A 224 -11.93 18.59 -5.07
CA ARG A 224 -12.18 17.77 -6.26
C ARG A 224 -11.46 16.43 -6.25
N ALA A 225 -10.53 16.19 -5.32
CA ALA A 225 -9.71 14.99 -5.32
C ALA A 225 -10.53 13.69 -5.13
N PRO A 226 -10.04 12.54 -5.63
CA PRO A 226 -10.70 11.25 -5.46
C PRO A 226 -11.08 10.97 -4.01
N GLN A 227 -12.31 10.52 -3.79
CA GLN A 227 -12.83 10.26 -2.45
C GLN A 227 -12.01 9.17 -1.76
N LYS A 228 -11.74 8.07 -2.47
CA LYS A 228 -10.89 7.00 -1.99
C LYS A 228 -9.43 7.30 -2.32
N GLN A 229 -8.56 7.26 -1.32
CA GLN A 229 -7.12 7.36 -1.50
C GLN A 229 -6.49 5.95 -1.51
N LEU A 230 -5.31 5.80 -2.11
CA LEU A 230 -4.65 4.51 -2.35
C LEU A 230 -3.73 4.03 -1.21
N TYR A 231 -3.86 4.60 -0.02
CA TYR A 231 -3.02 4.31 1.14
C TYR A 231 -3.80 4.45 2.45
N ASP A 232 -3.30 3.82 3.52
CA ASP A 232 -3.85 3.99 4.86
C ASP A 232 -3.55 5.41 5.40
N PRO A 233 -4.53 6.11 6.02
CA PRO A 233 -4.38 7.48 6.48
C PRO A 233 -3.22 7.73 7.47
N VAL A 234 -2.76 6.72 8.21
CA VAL A 234 -1.66 6.89 9.18
C VAL A 234 -0.30 6.40 8.68
N LEU A 235 -0.24 5.79 7.50
CA LEU A 235 0.99 5.21 6.93
C LEU A 235 1.99 6.30 6.55
N LEU A 236 3.24 6.17 6.99
CA LEU A 236 4.36 6.96 6.50
C LEU A 236 5.44 6.01 6.02
N HIS A 237 5.56 5.86 4.70
CA HIS A 237 6.52 4.93 4.12
C HIS A 237 7.30 5.53 2.95
N THR A 238 8.46 4.94 2.70
CA THR A 238 9.24 5.15 1.48
C THR A 238 9.48 3.81 0.82
N SER A 239 9.29 3.71 -0.49
CA SER A 239 9.66 2.53 -1.26
C SER A 239 11.14 2.57 -1.60
N PHE A 240 11.92 1.57 -1.19
CA PHE A 240 13.36 1.51 -1.43
C PHE A 240 13.73 0.69 -2.65
N ALA A 241 13.03 -0.43 -2.83
CA ALA A 241 13.25 -1.34 -3.94
C ALA A 241 12.02 -2.20 -4.19
N ARG A 242 12.01 -2.87 -5.34
CA ARG A 242 11.03 -3.89 -5.69
C ARG A 242 11.74 -5.13 -6.21
N ILE A 243 11.51 -6.26 -5.55
CA ILE A 243 12.00 -7.57 -5.95
C ILE A 243 11.03 -8.14 -6.99
N LEU A 244 11.57 -8.57 -8.12
CA LEU A 244 10.83 -8.91 -9.33
C LEU A 244 11.12 -10.34 -9.81
N GLY A 245 12.00 -11.06 -9.11
CA GLY A 245 12.35 -12.44 -9.38
C GLY A 245 12.98 -13.14 -8.17
N PRO A 246 13.25 -14.45 -8.29
CA PRO A 246 13.84 -15.24 -7.21
C PRO A 246 15.29 -14.83 -6.92
N PRO A 247 15.79 -15.06 -5.69
CA PRO A 247 17.20 -14.85 -5.36
C PRO A 247 18.09 -15.84 -6.12
N LYS A 248 19.32 -15.40 -6.42
CA LYS A 248 20.43 -16.26 -6.84
C LYS A 248 21.00 -16.97 -5.61
N LEU A 249 20.47 -18.14 -5.28
CA LEU A 249 21.01 -18.99 -4.20
C LEU A 249 22.08 -19.96 -4.75
N PRO A 250 23.11 -20.32 -3.94
CA PRO A 250 24.01 -21.41 -4.28
C PRO A 250 23.22 -22.72 -4.51
N GLN A 251 23.65 -23.55 -5.45
CA GLN A 251 22.93 -24.75 -5.98
C GLN A 251 22.56 -25.85 -4.95
N GLN A 252 22.75 -25.65 -3.64
CA GLN A 252 22.56 -26.68 -2.61
C GLN A 252 21.44 -26.41 -1.60
N GLU A 253 20.73 -25.28 -1.67
CA GLU A 253 19.62 -25.03 -0.75
C GLU A 253 18.27 -25.42 -1.39
N ASP A 254 17.56 -26.34 -0.74
CA ASP A 254 16.22 -26.78 -1.10
C ASP A 254 15.30 -25.57 -1.37
N THR A 255 14.75 -25.52 -2.59
CA THR A 255 13.93 -24.42 -3.14
C THR A 255 12.50 -24.39 -2.57
N SER A 256 12.29 -24.85 -1.34
CA SER A 256 10.97 -24.83 -0.70
C SER A 256 10.52 -23.39 -0.43
N SER A 257 9.22 -23.10 -0.46
CA SER A 257 8.73 -21.73 -0.16
C SER A 257 9.11 -21.27 1.25
N PHE A 258 9.29 -22.20 2.20
CA PHE A 258 9.68 -21.93 3.57
C PHE A 258 11.15 -21.50 3.70
N SER A 259 12.05 -22.04 2.86
CA SER A 259 13.46 -21.59 2.84
C SER A 259 13.58 -20.17 2.31
N HIS A 260 12.78 -19.79 1.31
CA HIS A 260 12.74 -18.42 0.81
C HIS A 260 12.25 -17.40 1.84
N ILE A 261 11.20 -17.71 2.62
CA ILE A 261 10.68 -16.78 3.64
C ILE A 261 11.75 -16.51 4.70
N LYS A 262 12.40 -17.55 5.22
CA LYS A 262 13.52 -17.38 6.17
C LYS A 262 14.64 -16.54 5.58
N PHE A 263 15.04 -16.82 4.35
CA PHE A 263 16.06 -16.05 3.64
C PHE A 263 15.71 -14.56 3.53
N PHE A 264 14.46 -14.23 3.18
CA PHE A 264 14.01 -12.85 3.14
C PHE A 264 14.04 -12.19 4.53
N HIS A 265 13.63 -12.89 5.58
CA HIS A 265 13.74 -12.39 6.96
C HIS A 265 15.18 -12.09 7.36
N ASP A 266 16.13 -12.95 6.98
CA ASP A 266 17.55 -12.73 7.27
C ASP A 266 18.09 -11.46 6.57
N LEU A 267 17.70 -11.20 5.32
CA LEU A 267 18.05 -9.96 4.62
C LEU A 267 17.39 -8.72 5.24
N ILE A 268 16.10 -8.82 5.60
CA ILE A 268 15.37 -7.75 6.26
C ILE A 268 16.00 -7.42 7.62
N ALA A 269 16.40 -8.45 8.39
CA ALA A 269 17.08 -8.28 9.66
C ALA A 269 18.44 -7.58 9.49
N GLN A 270 19.22 -7.94 8.46
CA GLN A 270 20.49 -7.29 8.13
C GLN A 270 20.31 -5.81 7.78
N VAL A 271 19.35 -5.46 6.92
CA VAL A 271 19.08 -4.05 6.60
C VAL A 271 18.61 -3.29 7.84
N ASN A 272 17.67 -3.85 8.61
CA ASN A 272 17.22 -3.22 9.85
C ASN A 272 18.37 -3.00 10.84
N GLY A 273 19.30 -3.96 10.96
CA GLY A 273 20.50 -3.81 11.79
C GLY A 273 21.42 -2.65 11.35
N LYS A 274 21.36 -2.24 10.07
CA LYS A 274 22.14 -1.12 9.53
C LYS A 274 21.46 0.24 9.70
N ILE A 275 20.14 0.32 9.49
CA ILE A 275 19.45 1.63 9.33
C ILE A 275 18.24 1.85 10.25
N ARG A 276 17.87 0.91 11.12
CA ARG A 276 16.81 1.15 12.11
C ARG A 276 17.18 2.31 13.03
N GLY A 277 16.22 3.19 13.30
CA GLY A 277 16.42 4.41 14.08
C GLY A 277 17.10 5.54 13.31
N PHE A 278 17.43 5.35 12.03
CA PHE A 278 17.98 6.41 11.19
C PHE A 278 17.02 7.60 11.17
N GLN A 279 17.54 8.79 11.50
CA GLN A 279 16.76 10.01 11.59
C GLN A 279 16.90 10.83 10.31
N ALA A 280 15.80 11.42 9.87
CA ALA A 280 15.78 12.34 8.74
C ALA A 280 14.92 13.57 9.05
N LYS A 281 15.23 14.68 8.37
CA LYS A 281 14.37 15.86 8.34
C LYS A 281 13.65 15.91 6.99
N VAL A 282 12.36 16.19 7.03
CA VAL A 282 11.53 16.41 5.85
C VAL A 282 11.04 17.86 5.90
N SER A 283 11.44 18.66 4.91
CA SER A 283 11.16 20.10 4.84
C SER A 283 10.42 20.52 3.58
N GLU A 284 10.09 19.57 2.70
CA GLU A 284 9.43 19.85 1.43
C GLU A 284 8.24 18.92 1.22
N LEU A 285 7.17 19.51 0.70
CA LEU A 285 6.08 18.81 0.04
C LEU A 285 6.13 19.17 -1.44
N TRP A 286 6.06 18.16 -2.29
CA TRP A 286 6.06 18.33 -3.74
C TRP A 286 4.65 18.12 -4.28
N TYR A 287 4.20 19.04 -5.11
CA TYR A 287 3.08 18.81 -6.01
C TYR A 287 3.63 18.30 -7.34
N VAL A 288 3.22 17.10 -7.73
CA VAL A 288 3.78 16.36 -8.86
C VAL A 288 2.69 16.04 -9.87
N GLU A 289 2.89 16.46 -11.12
CA GLU A 289 2.14 15.95 -12.27
C GLU A 289 2.94 14.80 -12.88
N GLU A 290 2.44 13.57 -12.76
CA GLU A 290 3.02 12.37 -13.37
C GLU A 290 2.38 12.15 -14.75
N TYR A 291 3.18 12.31 -15.81
CA TYR A 291 2.75 12.09 -17.19
C TYR A 291 2.94 10.64 -17.65
N ASP A 292 3.69 9.85 -16.88
CA ASP A 292 3.73 8.40 -16.99
C ASP A 292 3.13 7.77 -15.73
N VAL A 293 2.50 6.60 -15.88
CA VAL A 293 1.97 5.82 -14.75
C VAL A 293 3.09 5.52 -13.75
N LEU A 294 2.91 5.96 -12.49
CA LEU A 294 3.89 5.82 -11.41
C LEU A 294 5.27 6.43 -11.73
N ALA A 295 5.32 7.57 -12.43
CA ALA A 295 6.54 8.27 -12.79
C ALA A 295 7.50 8.48 -11.60
N LEU A 296 6.98 8.82 -10.41
CA LEU A 296 7.77 8.97 -9.19
C LEU A 296 8.47 7.65 -8.79
N ALA A 297 7.84 6.50 -9.01
CA ALA A 297 8.40 5.19 -8.66
C ALA A 297 9.28 4.58 -9.78
N LEU A 298 9.06 4.99 -11.03
CA LEU A 298 9.64 4.34 -12.20
C LEU A 298 10.61 5.23 -12.99
N ASN A 299 10.96 6.40 -12.48
CA ASN A 299 11.73 7.43 -13.21
C ASN A 299 11.05 7.85 -14.51
N GLY A 300 9.72 7.98 -14.47
CA GLY A 300 8.93 8.44 -15.61
C GLY A 300 8.97 9.96 -15.79
N LYS A 301 8.30 10.42 -16.84
CA LYS A 301 8.11 11.83 -17.14
C LYS A 301 7.16 12.46 -16.13
N MET A 302 7.59 13.57 -15.53
CA MET A 302 6.79 14.30 -14.56
C MET A 302 7.17 15.80 -14.53
N ARG A 303 6.32 16.61 -13.92
CA ARG A 303 6.60 18.00 -13.55
C ARG A 303 6.44 18.15 -12.05
N VAL A 304 7.45 18.72 -11.40
CA VAL A 304 7.51 18.86 -9.94
C VAL A 304 7.48 20.34 -9.57
N ARG A 305 6.60 20.71 -8.64
CA ARG A 305 6.60 22.01 -7.96
C ARG A 305 6.94 21.78 -6.50
N ARG A 306 8.04 22.36 -6.05
CA ARG A 306 8.58 22.16 -4.69
C ARG A 306 8.05 23.24 -3.78
N LEU A 307 7.45 22.84 -2.66
CA LEU A 307 6.84 23.74 -1.69
C LEU A 307 7.49 23.46 -0.33
N HIS A 308 8.02 24.50 0.30
CA HIS A 308 8.68 24.37 1.59
C HIS A 308 7.66 24.33 2.71
N LEU A 309 7.87 23.41 3.65
CA LEU A 309 7.12 23.37 4.90
C LEU A 309 7.60 24.49 5.80
N GLY A 310 6.69 25.25 6.36
CA GLY A 310 7.03 26.34 7.27
C GLY A 310 5.83 26.78 8.06
N CYS A 311 5.68 26.24 9.27
CA CYS A 311 4.81 26.83 10.28
C CYS A 311 5.57 27.94 11.02
N ASN A 312 4.90 29.04 11.36
CA ASN A 312 5.50 30.04 12.25
C ASN A 312 5.66 29.41 13.64
N GLU A 313 6.90 29.31 14.15
CA GLU A 313 7.17 29.00 15.56
C GLU A 313 6.63 30.14 16.44
N GLY A 314 5.32 30.15 16.73
CA GLY A 314 4.72 31.25 17.50
C GLY A 314 3.19 31.34 17.56
N GLN A 315 2.43 30.33 17.16
CA GLN A 315 0.97 30.31 17.36
C GLN A 315 0.48 29.01 18.01
N ASP A 316 1.13 28.61 19.09
CA ASP A 316 0.55 27.72 20.10
C ASP A 316 0.91 28.30 21.49
N ASN A 317 0.01 29.11 22.03
CA ASN A 317 -0.12 29.46 23.44
C ASN A 317 -1.59 29.35 23.83
#